data_AF-A0A924Y0Y4-F1
#
_entry.id   AF-A0A924Y0Y4-F1
#
_cell.length_a   1.000
_cell.length_b   1.000
_cell.length_c   1.000
_cell.angle_alpha   90.00
_cell.angle_beta   90.00
_cell.angle_gamma   90.00
#
_symmetry.space_group_name_H-M   'P 1'
#
loop_
_entity.id
_entity.type
_entity.pdbx_description
1 polymer ?
#
loop_
_entity_poly.entity_id
_entity_poly.type
_entity_poly.pdbx_seq_one_letter_code
_entity_poly.pdbx_strand_id
1 'polypeptide(L)'
;AQDAPVFARCMGYPFWDAQLNDLKTELNARMIRTPVGSRDLPPLVPYMGYVGPGNVEHVRTQQEENNALNFLPGAIANLSISFTGRAAAWRETEPTPLKEQATVAELMAHPRGPTVGTGTITEPYLNYCAQAYPMMRSYLAGMTAGEAITRSFPVLAWKNILIGDPLVAPFARQN
;
A
#
# COMPACT_ATOMS: atom_id res chain seq x y z
N ALA A 1 11.21 2.53 -20.96
CA ALA A 1 11.83 1.87 -19.78
C ALA A 1 11.74 2.72 -18.50
N GLN A 2 11.72 4.05 -18.60
CA GLN A 2 11.52 4.95 -17.45
C GLN A 2 10.03 5.19 -17.08
N ASP A 3 9.09 5.03 -18.02
CA ASP A 3 7.67 5.37 -17.82
C ASP A 3 6.76 4.22 -17.35
N ALA A 4 7.33 3.04 -17.11
CA ALA A 4 6.53 1.88 -16.69
C ALA A 4 6.05 2.06 -15.24
N PRO A 5 4.77 1.77 -14.95
CA PRO A 5 4.22 1.90 -13.61
C PRO A 5 4.97 1.03 -12.61
N VAL A 6 5.05 1.51 -11.38
CA VAL A 6 5.87 0.95 -10.32
C VAL A 6 4.99 0.40 -9.20
N PHE A 7 5.28 -0.82 -8.75
CA PHE A 7 4.77 -1.34 -7.48
C PHE A 7 5.86 -1.30 -6.42
N ALA A 8 5.68 -0.47 -5.39
CA ALA A 8 6.69 -0.22 -4.37
C ALA A 8 6.57 -1.11 -3.14
N ARG A 9 7.74 -1.46 -2.58
CA ARG A 9 7.92 -2.23 -1.35
C ARG A 9 8.71 -1.41 -0.33
N CYS A 10 8.32 -1.44 0.94
CA CYS A 10 9.15 -0.97 2.05
C CYS A 10 9.14 -1.90 3.29
N MET A 11 8.88 -3.21 3.14
CA MET A 11 8.87 -4.18 4.27
C MET A 11 10.16 -5.02 4.32
N GLY A 12 10.71 -5.30 5.50
CA GLY A 12 11.92 -6.11 5.72
C GLY A 12 11.69 -7.34 6.60
N TYR A 13 10.68 -8.16 6.27
CA TYR A 13 10.29 -9.33 7.05
C TYR A 13 10.28 -10.61 6.18
N PRO A 14 10.90 -11.72 6.64
CA PRO A 14 11.02 -12.96 5.84
C PRO A 14 9.70 -13.54 5.34
N PHE A 15 8.63 -13.46 6.15
CA PHE A 15 7.29 -13.92 5.76
C PHE A 15 6.79 -13.20 4.50
N TRP A 16 7.00 -11.89 4.43
CA TRP A 16 6.56 -11.05 3.33
C TRP A 16 7.45 -11.20 2.09
N ASP A 17 8.74 -11.55 2.27
CA ASP A 17 9.69 -11.73 1.17
C ASP A 17 9.23 -12.78 0.15
N ALA A 18 8.71 -13.91 0.62
CA ALA A 18 8.23 -14.99 -0.25
C ALA A 18 7.08 -14.51 -1.16
N GLN A 19 6.06 -13.88 -0.59
CA GLN A 19 4.92 -13.37 -1.35
C GLN A 19 5.32 -12.27 -2.34
N LEU A 20 6.29 -11.44 -1.96
CA LEU A 20 6.76 -10.36 -2.81
C LEU A 20 7.61 -10.88 -3.98
N ASN A 21 8.30 -12.01 -3.82
CA ASN A 21 9.00 -12.69 -4.93
C ASN A 21 8.02 -13.30 -5.94
N ASP A 22 6.94 -13.93 -5.46
CA ASP A 22 5.87 -14.43 -6.33
C ASP A 22 5.19 -13.28 -7.10
N LEU A 23 4.90 -12.18 -6.39
CA LEU A 23 4.35 -10.97 -6.99
C LEU A 23 5.30 -10.36 -8.02
N LYS A 24 6.60 -10.29 -7.73
CA LYS A 24 7.62 -9.77 -8.65
C LYS A 24 7.60 -10.52 -9.98
N THR A 25 7.49 -11.84 -9.93
CA THR A 25 7.45 -12.68 -11.14
C THR A 25 6.23 -12.33 -11.99
N GLU A 26 5.04 -12.21 -11.39
CA GLU A 26 3.81 -11.88 -12.10
C GLU A 26 3.80 -10.43 -12.64
N LEU A 27 4.31 -9.47 -11.86
CA LEU A 27 4.40 -8.07 -12.28
C LEU A 27 5.39 -7.88 -13.44
N ASN A 28 6.54 -8.55 -13.40
CA ASN A 28 7.51 -8.51 -14.50
C ASN A 28 6.92 -9.10 -15.78
N ALA A 29 6.14 -10.18 -15.69
CA ALA A 29 5.44 -10.76 -16.85
C ALA A 29 4.41 -9.79 -17.47
N ARG A 30 3.93 -8.81 -16.71
CA ARG A 30 3.03 -7.74 -17.16
C ARG A 30 3.74 -6.43 -17.47
N MET A 31 5.07 -6.42 -17.55
CA MET A 31 5.90 -5.22 -17.78
C MET A 31 5.74 -4.12 -16.70
N ILE A 32 5.30 -4.49 -15.50
CA ILE A 32 5.20 -3.58 -14.35
C ILE A 32 6.52 -3.64 -13.57
N ARG A 33 7.12 -2.47 -13.31
CA ARG A 33 8.41 -2.40 -12.60
C ARG A 33 8.20 -2.61 -11.11
N THR A 34 9.13 -3.38 -10.53
CA THR A 34 9.11 -3.71 -9.10
C THR A 34 10.45 -3.33 -8.46
N PRO A 35 10.57 -2.12 -7.88
CA PRO A 35 11.62 -1.82 -6.92
C PRO A 35 11.35 -2.67 -5.67
N VAL A 36 11.77 -3.93 -5.74
CA VAL A 36 11.74 -4.85 -4.61
C VAL A 36 13.02 -4.64 -3.83
N GLY A 37 12.92 -4.12 -2.61
CA GLY A 37 13.94 -4.34 -1.58
C GLY A 37 14.70 -3.11 -1.07
N SER A 38 14.43 -1.89 -1.54
CA SER A 38 14.99 -0.68 -0.94
C SER A 38 14.03 -0.11 0.10
N ARG A 39 14.53 0.28 1.28
CA ARG A 39 13.78 1.16 2.20
C ARG A 39 13.44 2.49 1.52
N ASP A 40 14.24 2.85 0.53
CA ASP A 40 14.14 4.07 -0.25
C ASP A 40 13.20 3.87 -1.44
N LEU A 41 12.08 4.59 -1.42
CA LEU A 41 11.15 4.65 -2.54
C LEU A 41 11.75 5.60 -3.59
N PRO A 42 11.96 5.16 -4.85
CA PRO A 42 12.51 6.03 -5.88
C PRO A 42 11.62 7.27 -6.06
N PRO A 43 12.15 8.49 -5.95
CA PRO A 43 11.34 9.68 -6.10
C PRO A 43 10.80 9.81 -7.53
N LEU A 44 9.63 10.42 -7.68
CA LEU A 44 9.06 10.86 -8.97
C LEU A 44 8.71 9.75 -9.97
N VAL A 45 8.63 8.48 -9.56
CA VAL A 45 8.09 7.41 -10.41
C VAL A 45 6.59 7.22 -10.19
N PRO A 46 5.81 6.89 -11.24
CA PRO A 46 4.38 6.65 -11.10
C PRO A 46 4.09 5.32 -10.38
N TYR A 47 3.54 5.38 -9.17
CA TYR A 47 3.19 4.22 -8.36
C TYR A 47 1.77 3.74 -8.65
N MET A 48 1.63 2.50 -9.10
CA MET A 48 0.32 1.85 -9.23
C MET A 48 -0.11 1.09 -7.96
N GLY A 49 0.84 0.81 -7.08
CA GLY A 49 0.52 0.29 -5.76
C GLY A 49 1.71 0.29 -4.80
N TYR A 50 1.41 0.15 -3.52
CA TYR A 50 2.38 0.22 -2.44
C TYR A 50 2.07 -0.76 -1.32
N VAL A 51 3.09 -1.48 -0.83
CA VAL A 51 3.02 -2.26 0.42
C VAL A 51 4.19 -1.87 1.32
N GLY A 52 3.88 -1.44 2.54
CA GLY A 52 4.89 -0.94 3.47
C GLY A 52 4.46 -0.92 4.94
N PRO A 53 5.40 -0.68 5.86
CA PRO A 53 5.17 -0.64 7.30
C PRO A 53 4.66 0.73 7.76
N GLY A 54 4.15 1.60 6.90
CA GLY A 54 3.72 2.94 7.34
C GLY A 54 4.80 3.82 7.98
N ASN A 55 6.09 3.47 7.90
CA ASN A 55 7.20 4.31 8.38
C ASN A 55 7.41 5.46 7.40
N VAL A 56 6.68 6.54 7.65
CA VAL A 56 6.62 7.73 6.80
C VAL A 56 7.45 8.89 7.33
N GLU A 57 8.50 8.62 8.10
CA GLU A 57 9.62 9.56 8.06
C GLU A 57 9.97 9.91 6.59
N HIS A 58 9.76 8.98 5.64
CA HIS A 58 9.78 9.23 4.20
C HIS A 58 8.57 9.98 3.60
N VAL A 59 7.30 9.80 4.00
CA VAL A 59 6.22 10.66 3.40
C VAL A 59 6.32 12.09 3.92
N ARG A 60 6.79 12.31 5.15
CA ARG A 60 7.02 13.67 5.68
C ARG A 60 8.26 14.34 5.10
N THR A 61 9.43 13.69 5.13
CA THR A 61 10.64 14.28 4.51
C THR A 61 10.48 14.45 3.01
N GLN A 62 9.77 13.55 2.31
CA GLN A 62 9.51 13.71 0.88
C GLN A 62 8.37 14.68 0.53
N GLN A 63 7.46 15.00 1.45
CA GLN A 63 6.49 16.09 1.31
C GLN A 63 7.18 17.46 1.31
N GLU A 64 8.25 17.62 2.10
CA GLU A 64 9.00 18.86 2.23
C GLU A 64 10.12 19.01 1.18
N GLU A 65 10.68 17.91 0.66
CA GLU A 65 11.87 17.92 -0.23
C GLU A 65 11.61 17.70 -1.74
N ASN A 66 10.38 17.84 -2.25
CA ASN A 66 10.01 17.55 -3.66
C ASN A 66 10.21 16.08 -4.13
N ASN A 67 10.50 15.15 -3.22
CA ASN A 67 10.70 13.73 -3.50
C ASN A 67 9.40 12.90 -3.39
N ALA A 68 8.24 13.55 -3.51
CA ALA A 68 6.94 12.98 -3.16
C ALA A 68 6.59 11.68 -3.90
N LEU A 69 5.97 10.75 -3.16
CA LEU A 69 5.24 9.63 -3.75
C LEU A 69 4.27 10.15 -4.81
N ASN A 70 4.32 9.55 -5.99
CA ASN A 70 3.50 9.94 -7.14
C ASN A 70 2.58 8.79 -7.53
N PHE A 71 1.48 8.61 -6.80
CA PHE A 71 0.52 7.54 -7.10
C PHE A 71 -0.31 7.86 -8.35
N LEU A 72 -0.52 6.84 -9.18
CA LEU A 72 -1.39 6.92 -10.35
C LEU A 72 -2.87 6.94 -9.94
N PRO A 73 -3.77 7.50 -10.76
CA PRO A 73 -5.21 7.30 -10.58
C PRO A 73 -5.55 5.81 -10.51
N GLY A 74 -6.30 5.41 -9.49
CA GLY A 74 -6.62 4.01 -9.20
C GLY A 74 -5.50 3.24 -8.51
N ALA A 75 -4.45 3.88 -7.99
CA ALA A 75 -3.43 3.16 -7.23
C ALA A 75 -3.97 2.69 -5.87
N ILE A 76 -3.47 1.54 -5.41
CA ILE A 76 -3.86 0.95 -4.11
C ILE A 76 -2.67 0.82 -3.15
N ALA A 77 -2.92 1.06 -1.86
CA ALA A 77 -1.89 0.95 -0.82
C ALA A 77 -2.26 -0.03 0.29
N ASN A 78 -1.26 -0.67 0.87
CA ASN A 78 -1.40 -1.55 2.03
C ASN A 78 -0.32 -1.19 3.05
N LEU A 79 -0.76 -0.66 4.18
CA LEU A 79 0.08 -0.36 5.33
C LEU A 79 -0.04 -1.47 6.38
N SER A 80 0.85 -2.46 6.32
CA SER A 80 0.81 -3.66 7.16
C SER A 80 1.66 -3.53 8.43
N ILE A 81 1.46 -2.46 9.21
CA ILE A 81 2.01 -2.31 10.56
C ILE A 81 0.94 -1.88 11.56
N SER A 82 1.29 -1.98 12.84
CA SER A 82 0.63 -1.43 14.02
C SER A 82 -0.18 -0.16 13.74
N PHE A 83 -1.49 -0.22 13.95
CA PHE A 83 -2.38 0.95 14.03
C PHE A 83 -2.42 1.85 12.77
N THR A 84 -2.02 1.40 11.59
CA THR A 84 -2.05 2.21 10.34
C THR A 84 -3.46 2.55 9.84
N GLY A 85 -4.48 1.83 10.31
CA GLY A 85 -5.88 2.04 9.97
C GLY A 85 -6.59 3.11 10.80
N ARG A 86 -5.89 3.75 11.75
CA ARG A 86 -6.48 4.80 12.60
C ARG A 86 -6.70 6.10 11.84
N ALA A 87 -7.55 6.97 12.38
CA ALA A 87 -7.84 8.27 11.78
C ALA A 87 -6.66 9.24 11.95
N ALA A 88 -6.41 10.07 10.93
CA ALA A 88 -5.31 11.05 10.93
C ALA A 88 -5.39 12.05 12.11
N ALA A 89 -6.60 12.43 12.53
CA ALA A 89 -6.83 13.40 13.61
C ALA A 89 -6.39 12.92 15.00
N TRP A 90 -6.09 11.63 15.18
CA TRP A 90 -5.75 11.05 16.48
C TRP A 90 -4.25 11.16 16.80
N ARG A 91 -3.45 11.63 15.84
CA ARG A 91 -2.00 11.70 15.96
C ARG A 91 -1.52 12.66 17.05
N GLU A 92 -2.12 13.83 17.21
CA GLU A 92 -1.63 14.83 18.17
C GLU A 92 -1.72 14.35 19.62
N THR A 93 -2.70 13.49 19.90
CA THR A 93 -2.98 12.94 21.23
C THR A 93 -2.30 11.59 21.48
N GLU A 94 -1.62 11.00 20.48
CA GLU A 94 -0.99 9.69 20.58
C GLU A 94 0.35 9.68 21.37
N PRO A 95 0.72 8.53 21.99
CA PRO A 95 2.05 8.34 22.55
C PRO A 95 3.11 8.21 21.44
N THR A 96 4.37 8.48 21.81
CA THR A 96 5.46 8.78 20.86
C THR A 96 5.86 7.69 19.86
N PRO A 97 5.65 6.36 20.02
CA PRO A 97 5.92 5.46 18.89
C PRO A 97 4.82 5.52 17.81
N LEU A 98 3.57 5.84 18.17
CA LEU A 98 2.46 5.93 17.21
C LEU A 98 2.52 7.25 16.42
N LYS A 99 2.95 8.35 17.06
CA LYS A 99 3.15 9.67 16.41
C LYS A 99 4.10 9.66 15.21
N GLU A 100 5.00 8.69 15.15
CA GLU A 100 6.02 8.52 14.11
C GLU A 100 5.54 7.64 12.94
N GLN A 101 4.38 6.97 13.07
CA GLN A 101 3.81 6.10 12.05
C GLN A 101 2.71 6.80 11.24
N ALA A 102 2.71 6.59 9.91
CA ALA A 102 1.63 7.05 9.04
C ALA A 102 0.40 6.22 9.26
N THR A 103 -0.71 6.91 9.10
CA THR A 103 -1.99 6.30 8.80
C THR A 103 -2.21 6.19 7.28
N VAL A 104 -3.05 5.25 6.90
CA VAL A 104 -3.57 5.16 5.52
C VAL A 104 -4.27 6.47 5.14
N ALA A 105 -4.98 7.08 6.09
CA ALA A 105 -5.67 8.36 5.89
C ALA A 105 -4.68 9.50 5.55
N GLU A 106 -3.56 9.62 6.25
CA GLU A 106 -2.51 10.61 5.94
C GLU A 106 -1.89 10.37 4.56
N LEU A 107 -1.62 9.10 4.20
CA LEU A 107 -1.08 8.76 2.89
C LEU A 107 -2.05 9.14 1.76
N MET A 108 -3.36 8.89 1.95
CA MET A 108 -4.40 9.22 0.99
C MET A 108 -4.70 10.72 0.90
N ALA A 109 -4.57 11.46 2.00
CA ALA A 109 -4.76 12.91 2.02
C ALA A 109 -3.68 13.66 1.23
N HIS A 110 -2.57 13.01 0.90
CA HIS A 110 -1.54 13.57 0.03
C HIS A 110 -2.13 13.89 -1.36
N PRO A 111 -1.81 15.04 -1.98
CA PRO A 111 -2.33 15.40 -3.33
C PRO A 111 -2.00 14.40 -4.44
N ARG A 112 -0.95 13.60 -4.22
CA ARG A 112 -0.51 12.50 -5.09
C ARG A 112 -0.62 11.14 -4.39
N GLY A 113 -1.54 11.02 -3.44
CA GLY A 113 -1.77 9.81 -2.65
C GLY A 113 -2.51 8.71 -3.42
N PRO A 114 -2.54 7.48 -2.89
CA PRO A 114 -3.27 6.38 -3.49
C PRO A 114 -4.78 6.63 -3.43
N THR A 115 -5.53 6.00 -4.34
CA THR A 115 -6.99 6.12 -4.41
C THR A 115 -7.70 5.31 -3.32
N VAL A 116 -7.16 4.14 -3.00
CA VAL A 116 -7.69 3.26 -1.94
C VAL A 116 -6.54 2.73 -1.11
N GLY A 117 -6.72 2.60 0.19
CA GLY A 117 -5.73 2.03 1.08
C GLY A 117 -6.31 1.08 2.11
N THR A 118 -5.48 0.18 2.63
CA THR A 118 -5.81 -0.69 3.76
C THR A 118 -4.76 -0.64 4.85
N GLY A 119 -5.21 -0.79 6.09
CA GLY A 119 -4.37 -0.78 7.28
C GLY A 119 -5.06 -1.49 8.44
N THR A 120 -4.41 -1.53 9.60
CA THR A 120 -4.93 -2.25 10.77
C THR A 120 -5.25 -1.28 11.89
N ILE A 121 -6.38 -1.48 12.58
CA ILE A 121 -6.80 -0.57 13.67
C ILE A 121 -6.17 -0.92 15.03
N THR A 122 -5.51 -2.09 15.15
CA THR A 122 -4.69 -2.46 16.31
C THR A 122 -3.44 -3.20 15.89
N GLU A 123 -2.52 -3.45 16.84
CA GLU A 123 -1.35 -4.31 16.63
C GLU A 123 -1.72 -5.61 15.91
N PRO A 124 -1.18 -5.84 14.69
CA PRO A 124 -1.52 -7.01 13.94
C PRO A 124 -0.51 -8.16 14.11
N TYR A 125 -0.99 -9.40 14.09
CA TYR A 125 -0.13 -10.49 13.63
C TYR A 125 0.11 -10.26 12.13
N LEU A 126 1.37 -10.08 11.74
CA LEU A 126 1.74 -9.71 10.37
C LEU A 126 1.18 -10.68 9.32
N ASN A 127 1.13 -11.98 9.64
CA ASN A 127 0.55 -13.00 8.77
C ASN A 127 -0.98 -12.91 8.64
N TYR A 128 -1.65 -12.02 9.39
CA TYR A 128 -3.10 -11.76 9.32
C TYR A 128 -3.47 -10.43 8.66
N CYS A 129 -2.49 -9.59 8.34
CA CYS A 129 -2.70 -8.39 7.52
C CYS A 129 -3.07 -8.76 6.07
N ALA A 130 -3.58 -7.77 5.33
CA ALA A 130 -3.76 -7.84 3.88
C ALA A 130 -2.49 -8.32 3.17
N GLN A 131 -2.60 -9.40 2.40
CA GLN A 131 -1.45 -10.03 1.76
C GLN A 131 -1.17 -9.40 0.38
N ALA A 132 0.06 -8.94 0.14
CA ALA A 132 0.43 -8.18 -1.06
C ALA A 132 0.15 -8.93 -2.38
N TYR A 133 0.54 -10.20 -2.44
CA TYR A 133 0.40 -11.02 -3.63
C TYR A 133 -1.07 -11.23 -4.06
N PRO A 134 -1.95 -11.82 -3.21
CA PRO A 134 -3.35 -12.01 -3.59
C PRO A 134 -4.09 -10.69 -3.81
N MET A 135 -3.73 -9.61 -3.10
CA MET A 135 -4.29 -8.27 -3.33
C MET A 135 -4.00 -7.81 -4.76
N MET A 136 -2.72 -7.69 -5.13
CA MET A 136 -2.34 -7.17 -6.43
C MET A 136 -2.76 -8.09 -7.58
N ARG A 137 -2.65 -9.41 -7.40
CA ARG A 137 -3.10 -10.38 -8.40
C ARG A 137 -4.58 -10.23 -8.72
N SER A 138 -5.42 -10.07 -7.70
CA SER A 138 -6.87 -9.90 -7.86
C SER A 138 -7.20 -8.55 -8.50
N TYR A 139 -6.51 -7.49 -8.08
CA TYR A 139 -6.71 -6.16 -8.63
C TYR A 139 -6.35 -6.07 -10.11
N LEU A 140 -5.21 -6.66 -10.49
CA LEU A 140 -4.75 -6.78 -11.88
C LEU A 140 -5.57 -7.74 -12.74
N ALA A 141 -6.43 -8.56 -12.13
CA ALA A 141 -7.42 -9.36 -12.84
C ALA A 141 -8.72 -8.58 -13.11
N GLY A 142 -8.79 -7.32 -12.69
CA GLY A 142 -9.93 -6.43 -12.93
C GLY A 142 -10.98 -6.43 -11.82
N MET A 143 -10.69 -7.06 -10.68
CA MET A 143 -11.55 -6.93 -9.50
C MET A 143 -11.49 -5.49 -8.96
N THR A 144 -12.57 -5.07 -8.31
CA THR A 144 -12.62 -3.80 -7.58
C THR A 144 -11.60 -3.78 -6.45
N ALA A 145 -11.21 -2.59 -5.99
CA ALA A 145 -10.28 -2.43 -4.88
C ALA A 145 -10.81 -3.11 -3.61
N GLY A 146 -12.11 -3.02 -3.34
CA GLY A 146 -12.77 -3.69 -2.23
C GLY A 146 -12.66 -5.21 -2.30
N GLU A 147 -12.94 -5.80 -3.46
CA GLU A 147 -12.80 -7.24 -3.66
C GLU A 147 -11.35 -7.71 -3.54
N ALA A 148 -10.42 -6.99 -4.18
CA ALA A 148 -9.00 -7.33 -4.17
C ALA A 148 -8.40 -7.27 -2.76
N ILE A 149 -8.70 -6.20 -2.00
CA ILE A 149 -8.24 -6.05 -0.62
C ILE A 149 -8.90 -7.10 0.28
N THR A 150 -10.21 -7.32 0.18
CA THR A 150 -10.91 -8.30 1.02
C THR A 150 -10.39 -9.72 0.77
N ARG A 151 -10.15 -10.08 -0.51
CA ARG A 151 -9.57 -11.37 -0.90
C ARG A 151 -8.12 -11.56 -0.41
N SER A 152 -7.44 -10.47 -0.11
CA SER A 152 -6.09 -10.51 0.44
C SER A 152 -6.05 -10.80 1.94
N PHE A 153 -7.18 -10.73 2.64
CA PHE A 153 -7.25 -11.06 4.05
C PHE A 153 -7.19 -12.58 4.23
N PRO A 154 -6.19 -13.09 4.96
CA PRO A 154 -6.12 -14.53 5.27
C PRO A 154 -7.16 -14.92 6.35
N VAL A 155 -7.67 -13.94 7.10
CA VAL A 155 -8.70 -14.10 8.14
C VAL A 155 -9.68 -12.92 8.11
N LEU A 156 -10.99 -13.21 8.06
CA LEU A 156 -12.05 -12.18 7.95
C LEU A 156 -12.37 -11.46 9.28
N ALA A 157 -12.21 -12.15 10.42
CA ALA A 157 -12.44 -11.57 11.75
C ALA A 157 -11.30 -10.66 12.23
N TRP A 158 -10.39 -10.27 11.32
CA TRP A 158 -9.23 -9.45 11.64
C TRP A 158 -9.54 -7.96 11.54
N LYS A 159 -8.76 -7.17 12.26
CA LYS A 159 -8.97 -5.72 12.45
C LYS A 159 -8.42 -4.89 11.29
N ASN A 160 -8.63 -5.35 10.05
CA ASN A 160 -8.28 -4.61 8.84
C ASN A 160 -9.38 -3.60 8.53
N ILE A 161 -8.98 -2.44 8.02
CA ILE A 161 -9.89 -1.43 7.46
C ILE A 161 -9.49 -1.13 6.03
N LEU A 162 -10.47 -0.79 5.20
CA LEU A 162 -10.30 -0.21 3.88
C LEU A 162 -10.77 1.25 3.94
N ILE A 163 -9.98 2.16 3.37
CA ILE A 163 -10.29 3.58 3.26
C ILE A 163 -10.25 3.96 1.77
N GLY A 164 -11.28 4.64 1.28
CA GLY A 164 -11.46 5.02 -0.13
C GLY A 164 -12.74 4.45 -0.74
N ASP A 165 -12.89 4.62 -2.05
CA ASP A 165 -14.02 4.04 -2.79
C ASP A 165 -13.74 2.56 -3.12
N PRO A 166 -14.50 1.61 -2.56
CA PRO A 166 -14.26 0.19 -2.78
C PRO A 166 -14.53 -0.26 -4.22
N LEU A 167 -15.27 0.52 -5.03
CA LEU A 167 -15.65 0.15 -6.40
C LEU A 167 -14.58 0.50 -7.45
N VAL A 168 -13.49 1.15 -7.04
CA VAL A 168 -12.39 1.52 -7.93
C VAL A 168 -11.80 0.28 -8.61
N ALA A 169 -11.87 0.22 -9.94
CA ALA A 169 -11.45 -0.93 -10.73
C ALA A 169 -10.76 -0.51 -12.05
N PRO A 170 -9.55 0.09 -12.00
CA PRO A 170 -8.86 0.62 -13.18
C PRO A 170 -8.44 -0.46 -14.18
N PHE A 171 -8.40 -1.72 -13.76
CA PHE A 171 -8.06 -2.87 -14.61
C PHE A 171 -9.28 -3.70 -15.04
N ALA A 172 -10.50 -3.27 -14.68
CA ALA A 172 -11.71 -3.90 -15.19
C ALA A 172 -11.77 -3.69 -16.71
N ARG A 173 -12.12 -4.75 -17.45
CA ARG A 173 -12.37 -4.63 -18.89
C ARG A 173 -13.62 -3.77 -19.08
N GLN A 174 -13.51 -2.71 -19.87
CA GLN A 174 -14.69 -2.04 -20.39
C GLN A 174 -15.33 -2.98 -21.41
N ASN A 175 -16.59 -3.32 -21.20
CA ASN A 175 -17.40 -4.07 -22.17
C ASN A 175 -17.77 -3.18 -23.36
#